data_AF-U5D9T2-F1
#
_entry.id   AF-U5D9T2-F1
#
_cell.length_a   1.000
_cell.length_b   1.000
_cell.length_c   1.000
_cell.angle_alpha   90.00
_cell.angle_beta   90.00
_cell.angle_gamma   90.00
#
_symmetry.space_group_name_H-M   'P 1'
#
loop_
_entity.id
_entity.type
_entity.pdbx_description
1 polymer ?
#
loop_
_entity_poly.entity_id
_entity_poly.type
_entity_poly.pdbx_seq_one_letter_code
_entity_poly.pdbx_strand_id
1 'polypeptide(L)' 'MPYELKLYMEAQPLGKDLRIGIIEMVSAVGHACVNSIDLLSQYMNYKAGHQCPDDWDLAQKLMLRGCEQLPRRRCF' A
#
# COMPACT_ATOMS: atom_id res chain seq x y z
N MET A 1 -9.34 3.96 10.53
CA MET A 1 -8.62 3.72 9.26
C MET A 1 -8.37 5.06 8.57
N PRO A 2 -7.11 5.43 8.29
CA PRO A 2 -6.79 6.64 7.52
C PRO A 2 -7.48 6.63 6.15
N TYR A 3 -7.99 7.76 5.69
CA TYR A 3 -8.69 7.86 4.40
C TYR A 3 -7.80 7.42 3.22
N GLU A 4 -6.53 7.80 3.23
CA GLU A 4 -5.53 7.40 2.24
C GLU A 4 -5.27 5.89 2.24
N LEU A 5 -5.41 5.21 3.39
CA LEU A 5 -5.28 3.75 3.49
C LEU A 5 -6.45 3.05 2.79
N LYS A 6 -7.67 3.56 2.99
CA LYS A 6 -8.86 3.04 2.33
C LYS A 6 -8.74 3.19 0.81
N LEU A 7 -8.32 4.37 0.36
CA LEU A 7 -8.02 4.61 -1.05
C LEU A 7 -6.94 3.68 -1.59
N TYR A 8 -5.86 3.40 -0.86
CA TYR A 8 -4.83 2.47 -1.32
C TYR A 8 -5.35 1.02 -1.48
N MET A 9 -6.23 0.58 -0.57
CA MET A 9 -6.89 -0.73 -0.66
C MET A 9 -7.91 -0.79 -1.80
N GLU A 10 -8.62 0.31 -2.08
CA GLU A 10 -9.62 0.41 -3.15
C GLU A 10 -9.00 0.69 -4.54
N ALA A 11 -7.89 1.44 -4.59
CA ALA A 11 -7.23 1.94 -5.78
C ALA A 11 -6.03 1.08 -6.19
N GLN A 12 -6.04 -0.21 -5.88
CA GLN A 12 -5.15 -1.18 -6.49
C GLN A 12 -5.90 -1.81 -7.69
N PRO A 13 -5.97 -1.15 -8.87
CA PRO A 13 -6.48 -1.78 -10.07
C PRO A 13 -5.48 -2.85 -10.46
N LEU A 14 -5.89 -4.07 -10.21
CA LEU A 14 -5.38 -5.25 -10.87
C LEU A 14 -5.19 -4.95 -12.36
N GLY A 15 -3.96 -5.10 -12.87
CA GLY A 15 -3.71 -4.99 -14.30
C GLY A 15 -4.68 -5.90 -15.05
N LYS A 16 -5.58 -5.31 -15.84
CA LYS A 16 -6.42 -6.07 -16.76
C LYS A 16 -5.54 -6.51 -17.92
N ASP A 17 -4.96 -7.70 -17.83
CA ASP A 17 -4.38 -8.33 -19.01
C ASP A 17 -5.53 -8.90 -19.86
N LEU A 18 -5.76 -8.29 -21.02
CA LEU A 18 -6.80 -8.66 -21.98
C LEU A 18 -6.51 -9.98 -22.72
N ARG A 19 -5.40 -10.68 -22.42
CA ARG A 19 -4.99 -11.89 -23.17
C ARG A 19 -5.44 -13.21 -22.57
N ILE A 20 -5.84 -13.24 -21.30
CA ILE A 20 -6.21 -14.50 -20.64
C ILE A 20 -7.52 -14.27 -19.90
N GLY A 21 -8.61 -14.88 -20.38
CA GLY A 21 -9.95 -14.78 -19.82
C GLY A 21 -10.07 -15.44 -18.45
N ILE A 22 -9.37 -14.91 -17.45
CA ILE A 22 -9.39 -15.35 -16.06
C ILE A 22 -10.12 -14.29 -15.23
N ILE A 23 -11.13 -14.78 -14.51
CA ILE A 23 -11.98 -14.04 -13.59
C ILE A 23 -11.11 -13.78 -12.35
N GLU A 24 -10.84 -12.52 -12.05
CA GLU A 24 -10.05 -12.08 -10.88
C GLU A 24 -8.64 -12.70 -10.79
N MET A 25 -7.71 -12.16 -11.58
CA MET A 25 -6.31 -12.20 -11.20
C MET A 25 -6.20 -11.50 -9.83
N VAL A 26 -5.51 -12.07 -8.85
CA VAL A 26 -5.24 -11.38 -7.59
C VAL A 26 -3.79 -10.95 -7.66
N SER A 27 -3.53 -9.64 -7.66
CA SER A 27 -2.15 -9.16 -7.57
C SER A 27 -1.58 -9.67 -6.25
N ALA A 28 -0.62 -10.61 -6.32
CA ALA A 28 0.13 -11.05 -5.14
C ALA A 28 0.90 -9.87 -4.50
N VAL A 29 1.18 -8.84 -5.30
CA VAL A 29 1.86 -7.59 -4.95
C VAL A 29 0.83 -6.67 -4.31
N GLY A 30 0.88 -6.54 -2.98
CA GLY A 30 -0.05 -5.75 -2.15
C GLY A 30 -1.02 -6.56 -1.28
N HIS A 31 -1.36 -7.81 -1.65
CA HIS A 31 -2.28 -8.65 -0.88
C HIS A 31 -1.71 -9.05 0.49
N ALA A 32 -0.40 -9.31 0.56
CA ALA A 32 0.29 -9.62 1.82
C ALA A 32 0.24 -8.44 2.81
N CYS A 33 0.02 -7.21 2.31
CA CYS A 33 -0.06 -6.03 3.16
C CYS A 33 -1.33 -5.96 4.00
N VAL A 34 -2.41 -6.65 3.59
CA VAL A 34 -3.63 -6.80 4.40
C VAL A 34 -3.31 -7.46 5.75
N ASN A 35 -2.33 -8.37 5.80
CA ASN A 35 -1.88 -9.01 7.03
C ASN A 35 -1.00 -8.10 7.91
N SER A 36 -0.67 -6.90 7.42
CA SER A 36 0.18 -5.92 8.11
C SER A 36 -0.52 -4.57 8.28
N ILE A 37 -1.86 -4.57 8.40
CA ILE A 37 -2.71 -3.38 8.52
C ILE A 37 -2.25 -2.40 9.61
N ASP A 38 -1.74 -2.90 10.74
CA ASP A 38 -1.30 -2.04 11.85
C ASP A 38 -0.04 -1.25 11.48
N LEU A 39 0.94 -1.91 10.87
CA LEU A 39 2.16 -1.29 10.38
C LEU A 39 1.85 -0.33 9.22
N LEU A 40 0.93 -0.73 8.35
CA LEU A 40 0.50 0.09 7.22
C LEU A 40 -0.27 1.32 7.68
N SER A 41 -1.08 1.21 8.74
CA SER A 41 -1.78 2.34 9.35
C SER A 41 -0.81 3.33 10.00
N GLN A 42 0.25 2.83 10.65
CA GLN A 42 1.33 3.67 11.17
C GLN A 42 2.08 4.36 10.02
N TYR A 43 2.38 3.64 8.95
CA TYR A 43 3.05 4.18 7.77
C TYR A 43 2.17 5.23 7.07
N MET A 44 0.84 5.09 7.10
CA MET A 44 -0.07 6.08 6.52
C MET A 44 -0.46 7.19 7.49
N ASN A 45 0.13 7.24 8.69
CA ASN A 45 -0.07 8.30 9.65
C ASN A 45 0.90 9.47 9.41
N TYR A 46 0.74 10.12 8.26
CA TYR A 46 1.48 11.33 7.89
C TYR A 46 0.50 12.47 7.60
N LYS A 47 1.01 13.72 7.61
CA LYS A 47 0.22 14.89 7.22
C LYS A 47 0.55 15.26 5.77
N ALA A 48 -0.46 15.29 4.91
CA ALA A 48 -0.29 15.71 3.53
C ALA A 48 0.15 17.18 3.46
N GLY A 49 1.05 17.48 2.52
CA GLY A 49 1.65 18.80 2.41
C GLY A 49 2.39 19.20 3.70
N HIS A 50 3.09 18.25 4.32
CA HIS A 50 4.09 18.44 5.37
C HIS A 50 5.34 17.60 5.06
N GLN A 51 6.43 17.80 5.81
CA GLN A 51 7.60 16.94 5.72
C GLN A 51 7.22 15.49 6.05
N CYS A 52 7.74 14.55 5.26
CA CYS A 52 7.57 13.12 5.52
C CYS A 52 8.21 12.73 6.86
N PRO A 53 7.54 11.93 7.69
CA PRO A 53 8.19 11.27 8.81
C PRO A 53 9.39 10.45 8.33
N ASP A 54 10.48 10.45 9.10
CA ASP A 54 11.59 9.53 8.87
C ASP A 54 11.26 8.17 9.49
N ASP A 55 10.59 7.34 8.70
CA ASP A 55 10.11 6.01 9.09
C ASP A 55 10.56 4.94 8.09
N TRP A 56 11.83 5.06 7.66
CA TRP A 56 12.51 4.09 6.82
C TRP A 56 12.41 2.66 7.36
N ASP A 57 12.56 2.49 8.68
CA ASP A 57 12.48 1.18 9.32
C ASP A 57 11.08 0.55 9.18
N LEU A 58 10.04 1.37 9.25
CA LEU A 58 8.66 0.95 9.06
C LEU A 58 8.39 0.58 7.60
N ALA A 59 8.92 1.38 6.66
CA ALA A 59 8.87 1.08 5.23
C ALA A 59 9.54 -0.27 4.92
N GLN A 60 10.73 -0.50 5.48
CA GLN A 60 11.47 -1.75 5.30
C GLN A 60 10.72 -2.95 5.88
N LYS A 61 10.15 -2.84 7.09
CA LYS A 61 9.33 -3.90 7.70
C LYS A 61 8.14 -4.28 6.82
N LEU A 62 7.47 -3.29 6.22
CA LEU A 62 6.36 -3.52 5.32
C LEU A 62 6.81 -4.23 4.03
N MET A 63 7.91 -3.79 3.41
CA MET A 63 8.49 -4.45 2.23
C MET A 63 8.86 -5.91 2.51
N LEU A 64 9.53 -6.18 3.63
CA LEU A 64 9.87 -7.55 4.07
C LEU A 64 8.65 -8.44 4.32
N ARG A 65 7.47 -7.84 4.58
CA ARG A 65 6.19 -8.54 4.73
C ARG A 65 5.38 -8.62 3.44
N GLY A 66 5.96 -8.26 2.29
CA GLY A 66 5.31 -8.35 0.99
C GLY A 66 4.38 -7.17 0.67
N CYS A 67 4.49 -6.05 1.37
CA CYS A 67 3.82 -4.79 1.03
C CYS A 67 4.52 -4.01 -0.11
N GLU A 68 5.19 -4.71 -1.01
CA GLU A 68 5.70 -4.09 -2.22
C GLU A 68 4.50 -3.89 -3.15
N GLN A 69 4.14 -2.72 -3.68
CA GLN A 69 4.63 -1.35 -3.55
C GLN A 69 3.91 -0.59 -2.42
N LEU A 70 4.65 0.18 -1.61
CA LEU A 70 4.05 0.98 -0.54
C LEU A 70 3.15 2.10 -1.08
N PRO A 71 2.13 2.53 -0.32
CA PRO A 71 1.31 3.66 -0.71
C PRO A 71 2.18 4.92 -0.83
N ARG A 72 1.98 5.69 -1.91
CA ARG A 72 2.66 6.98 -2.09
C ARG A 72 2.13 7.99 -1.07
N ARG A 73 3.05 8.67 -0.39
CA ARG A 73 2.73 9.77 0.53
C ARG A 73 2.77 11.10 -0.21
N ARG A 74 1.84 11.99 0.10
CA ARG A 74 1.76 13.36 -0.44
C ARG A 74 2.50 14.36 0.45
N CYS A 75 3.72 14.02 0.86
CA CYS A 75 4.61 14.98 1.53
C CYS A 75 5.10 16.04 0.53
N PHE A 76 5.56 17.18 1.03
CA PHE A 76 6.23 18.20 0.20
C PHE A 76 7.75 18.08 0.25
#